data_AF-A0A3M0Y8R6-F1
#
_entry.id   AF-A0A3M0Y8R6-F1
#
_cell.length_a   1.000
_cell.length_b   1.000
_cell.length_c   1.000
_cell.angle_alpha   90.00
_cell.angle_beta   90.00
_cell.angle_gamma   90.00
#
_symmetry.space_group_name_H-M   'P 1'
#
loop_
_entity.id
_entity.type
_entity.pdbx_description
1 polymer ?
#
loop_
_entity_poly.entity_id
_entity_poly.type
_entity_poly.pdbx_seq_one_letter_code
_entity_poly.pdbx_strand_id
1 'polypeptide(L)'
;MCPRNPSKSLPPACGNHCSRFHSPHLHFRGSLVDWTGIGRTMAMIEVRKRENESPNALLYRFTKRVKRSGVLLEARKRAFHKRPPSKQKKRLAAIKREQKRQEILRMRKLGLW
;
A
#
# COMPACT_ATOMS: atom_id res chain seq x y z
N MET A 1 -40.49 33.87 -3.27
CA MET A 1 -40.50 33.15 -4.56
C MET A 1 -39.21 33.48 -5.29
N CYS A 2 -38.36 32.49 -5.58
CA CYS A 2 -37.14 32.70 -6.37
C CYS A 2 -37.48 32.50 -7.86
N PRO A 3 -37.14 33.43 -8.77
CA PRO A 3 -37.34 33.19 -10.19
C PRO A 3 -36.26 32.22 -10.70
N ARG A 4 -36.71 31.17 -11.39
CA ARG A 4 -35.86 30.28 -12.18
C ARG A 4 -35.32 31.08 -13.36
N ASN A 5 -33.99 31.16 -13.49
CA ASN A 5 -33.35 31.78 -14.65
C ASN A 5 -32.91 30.67 -15.62
N PRO A 6 -33.50 30.56 -16.83
CA PRO A 6 -33.12 29.59 -17.85
C PRO A 6 -32.28 30.31 -18.90
N SER A 7 -30.96 30.17 -18.86
CA SER A 7 -30.14 30.63 -19.97
C SER A 7 -28.79 29.92 -20.05
N LYS A 8 -28.64 29.18 -21.17
CA LYS A 8 -27.40 29.04 -21.97
C LYS A 8 -26.36 28.09 -21.38
N SER A 9 -25.68 27.23 -22.13
CA SER A 9 -25.72 26.71 -23.51
C SER A 9 -24.55 25.72 -23.54
N LEU A 10 -24.74 24.53 -24.11
CA LEU A 10 -23.68 23.52 -24.26
C LEU A 10 -22.45 24.12 -24.99
N PRO A 11 -21.20 23.89 -24.55
CA PRO A 11 -20.04 24.27 -25.35
C PRO A 11 -19.89 23.33 -26.57
N PRO A 12 -19.43 23.86 -27.71
CA PRO A 12 -19.38 23.15 -28.99
C PRO A 12 -18.24 22.12 -29.05
N ALA A 13 -18.48 21.09 -29.87
CA ALA A 13 -17.46 20.17 -30.35
C ALA A 13 -16.43 20.94 -31.18
N CYS A 14 -15.16 20.91 -30.76
CA CYS A 14 -14.03 21.25 -31.60
C CYS A 14 -13.14 20.01 -31.75
N GLY A 15 -13.13 19.50 -32.98
CA GLY A 15 -12.31 18.37 -33.38
C GLY A 15 -10.84 18.75 -33.60
N ASN A 16 -10.04 17.69 -33.54
CA ASN A 16 -8.84 17.42 -34.32
C ASN A 16 -7.68 18.43 -34.21
N HIS A 17 -6.71 18.10 -33.36
CA HIS A 17 -5.30 18.23 -33.73
C HIS A 17 -4.56 16.92 -33.48
N CYS A 18 -3.83 16.56 -34.53
CA CYS A 18 -3.11 15.34 -34.80
C CYS A 18 -1.80 15.27 -33.99
N SER A 19 -1.50 14.14 -33.36
CA SER A 19 -0.16 13.56 -33.49
C SER A 19 -0.20 12.06 -33.16
N ARG A 20 -0.04 11.31 -34.25
CA ARG A 20 0.27 9.89 -34.32
C ARG A 20 1.60 9.64 -33.61
N PHE A 21 1.58 9.34 -32.31
CA PHE A 21 2.73 8.75 -31.63
C PHE A 21 2.66 7.24 -31.76
N HIS A 22 3.54 6.70 -32.61
CA HIS A 22 3.84 5.28 -32.67
C HIS A 22 4.29 4.82 -31.28
N SER A 23 3.59 3.86 -30.69
CA SER A 23 4.10 3.09 -29.55
C SER A 23 5.18 2.14 -30.03
N PRO A 24 6.45 2.27 -29.59
CA PRO A 24 7.39 1.18 -29.68
C PRO A 24 7.04 0.18 -28.59
N HIS A 25 6.63 -1.02 -29.02
CA HIS A 25 6.61 -2.23 -28.22
C HIS A 25 8.02 -2.46 -27.61
N LEU A 26 8.27 -1.93 -26.42
CA LEU A 26 9.39 -2.36 -25.60
C LEU A 26 8.92 -3.57 -24.80
N HIS A 27 9.25 -4.74 -25.34
CA HIS A 27 9.23 -6.01 -24.63
C HIS A 27 10.10 -5.89 -23.37
N PHE A 28 9.45 -5.61 -22.24
CA PHE A 28 10.06 -5.82 -20.94
C PHE A 28 10.10 -7.34 -20.70
N ARG A 29 11.20 -7.97 -21.14
CA ARG A 29 11.57 -9.33 -20.71
C ARG A 29 11.88 -9.28 -19.21
N GLY A 30 10.84 -9.28 -18.39
CA GLY A 30 10.92 -9.58 -16.98
C GLY A 30 11.24 -11.06 -16.82
N SER A 31 12.52 -11.37 -16.63
CA SER A 31 12.95 -12.67 -16.14
C SER A 31 12.35 -12.90 -14.76
N LEU A 32 11.36 -13.80 -14.71
CA LEU A 32 11.27 -14.91 -13.77
C LEU A 32 12.06 -14.69 -12.46
N VAL A 33 11.52 -13.90 -11.55
CA VAL A 33 11.73 -14.13 -10.12
C VAL A 33 10.47 -14.77 -9.60
N ASP A 34 10.63 -15.99 -9.12
CA ASP A 34 9.59 -16.94 -8.80
C ASP A 34 8.44 -16.32 -8.01
N TRP A 35 7.30 -16.25 -8.69
CA TRP A 35 5.97 -16.07 -8.11
C TRP A 35 5.60 -17.38 -7.40
N THR A 36 6.29 -17.71 -6.31
CA THR A 36 5.81 -18.78 -5.42
C THR A 36 4.52 -18.30 -4.81
N GLY A 37 3.43 -18.81 -5.37
CA GLY A 37 2.08 -18.63 -4.91
C GLY A 37 1.99 -18.94 -3.42
N ILE A 38 1.85 -17.90 -2.63
CA ILE A 38 1.04 -17.98 -1.42
C ILE A 38 -0.02 -16.93 -1.62
N GLY A 39 -1.09 -17.36 -2.29
CA GLY A 39 -2.36 -16.66 -2.24
C GLY A 39 -2.59 -16.21 -0.81
N ARG A 40 -2.81 -14.92 -0.64
CA ARG A 40 -3.10 -14.29 0.65
C ARG A 40 -4.49 -14.75 1.09
N THR A 41 -4.62 -16.02 1.47
CA THR A 41 -5.80 -16.55 2.15
C THR A 41 -5.92 -15.80 3.47
N MET A 42 -7.14 -15.37 3.79
CA MET A 42 -7.45 -14.74 5.08
C MET A 42 -6.96 -15.67 6.19
N ALA A 43 -5.99 -15.17 6.96
CA ALA A 43 -5.06 -15.99 7.72
C ALA A 43 -5.71 -16.65 8.95
N MET A 44 -6.14 -17.89 8.80
CA MET A 44 -6.21 -18.84 9.91
C MET A 44 -4.82 -19.47 10.09
N ILE A 45 -4.22 -19.29 11.26
CA ILE A 45 -2.84 -19.74 11.54
C ILE A 45 -2.91 -21.14 12.12
N GLU A 46 -2.67 -22.14 11.28
CA GLU A 46 -2.63 -23.54 11.70
C GLU A 46 -1.18 -24.06 11.73
N VAL A 47 -0.81 -24.71 12.83
CA VAL A 47 0.48 -25.39 12.96
C VAL A 47 0.22 -26.78 13.55
N ARG A 48 0.49 -27.81 12.75
CA ARG A 48 0.40 -29.22 13.19
C ARG A 48 1.76 -29.68 13.71
N LYS A 49 1.71 -30.54 14.74
CA LYS A 49 2.89 -31.21 15.31
C LYS A 49 3.43 -32.21 14.29
N ARG A 50 4.76 -32.26 14.14
CA ARG A 50 5.44 -33.30 13.36
C ARG A 50 5.97 -34.39 14.29
N GLU A 51 6.16 -35.59 13.74
CA GLU A 51 6.48 -36.81 14.50
C GLU A 51 7.78 -36.70 15.33
N ASN A 52 8.82 -36.03 14.81
CA ASN A 52 10.13 -35.88 15.47
C ASN A 52 10.40 -34.46 16.03
N GLU A 53 9.37 -33.67 16.32
CA GLU A 53 9.56 -32.31 16.85
C GLU A 53 9.51 -32.25 18.38
N SER A 54 10.47 -31.55 18.98
CA SER A 54 10.39 -31.17 20.40
C SER A 54 9.25 -30.15 20.61
N PRO A 55 8.60 -30.15 21.79
CA PRO A 55 7.50 -29.22 22.08
C PRO A 55 7.92 -27.75 21.95
N ASN A 56 9.17 -27.43 22.29
CA ASN A 56 9.72 -26.08 22.19
C ASN A 56 9.87 -25.64 20.72
N ALA A 57 10.27 -26.54 19.83
CA ALA A 57 10.37 -26.24 18.39
C ALA A 57 9.00 -25.94 17.77
N LEU A 58 7.95 -26.64 18.20
CA LEU A 58 6.57 -26.39 17.78
C LEU A 58 6.10 -24.98 18.21
N LEU A 59 6.32 -24.62 19.48
CA LEU A 59 6.01 -23.28 20.02
C LEU A 59 6.75 -22.17 19.27
N TYR A 60 8.02 -22.37 18.95
CA TYR A 60 8.79 -21.41 18.17
C TYR A 60 8.20 -21.21 16.76
N ARG A 61 7.83 -22.30 16.06
CA ARG A 61 7.19 -22.22 14.74
C ARG A 61 5.85 -21.49 14.81
N PHE A 62 5.04 -21.80 15.82
CA PHE A 62 3.76 -21.15 16.06
C PHE A 62 3.94 -19.65 16.29
N THR A 63 4.77 -19.25 17.26
CA THR A 63 5.00 -17.83 17.55
C THR A 63 5.59 -17.07 16.36
N LYS A 64 6.47 -17.69 15.58
CA LYS A 64 7.01 -17.12 14.33
C LYS A 64 5.93 -16.93 13.26
N ARG A 65 5.02 -17.90 13.10
CA ARG A 65 3.88 -17.79 12.17
C ARG A 65 2.89 -16.70 12.62
N VAL A 66 2.59 -16.63 13.91
CA VAL A 66 1.77 -15.56 14.50
C VAL A 66 2.37 -14.17 14.28
N LYS A 67 3.67 -14.01 14.55
CA LYS A 67 4.37 -12.73 14.31
C LYS A 67 4.36 -12.33 12.83
N ARG A 68 4.66 -13.27 11.92
CA ARG A 68 4.67 -13.03 10.46
C ARG A 68 3.28 -12.71 9.91
N SER A 69 2.24 -13.35 10.43
CA SER A 69 0.86 -13.12 10.00
C SER A 69 0.37 -11.70 10.28
N GLY A 70 0.93 -11.03 11.30
CA GLY A 70 0.51 -9.69 11.71
C GLY A 70 -0.87 -9.62 12.35
N VAL A 71 -1.55 -10.75 12.61
CA VAL A 71 -2.92 -10.79 13.15
C VAL A 71 -3.04 -10.02 14.47
N LEU A 72 -2.06 -10.15 15.36
CA LEU A 72 -2.03 -9.41 16.63
C LEU A 72 -1.91 -7.89 16.43
N LEU A 73 -1.13 -7.46 15.42
CA LEU A 73 -0.97 -6.04 15.11
C LEU A 73 -2.25 -5.47 14.52
N GLU A 74 -2.91 -6.21 13.64
CA GLU A 74 -4.21 -5.82 13.07
C GLU A 74 -5.30 -5.79 14.14
N ALA A 75 -5.37 -6.78 15.03
CA ALA A 75 -6.29 -6.79 16.15
C ALA A 75 -6.10 -5.56 17.05
N ARG A 76 -4.86 -5.23 17.44
CA ARG A 76 -4.55 -4.02 18.22
C ARG A 76 -4.92 -2.73 17.48
N LYS A 77 -4.71 -2.67 16.15
CA LYS A 77 -5.10 -1.50 15.34
C LYS A 77 -6.61 -1.30 15.27
N ARG A 78 -7.38 -2.40 15.28
CA ARG A 78 -8.84 -2.43 15.17
C ARG A 78 -9.56 -2.38 16.53
N ALA A 79 -8.82 -2.60 17.63
CA ALA A 79 -9.38 -2.59 18.99
C ALA A 79 -10.13 -1.30 19.34
N PHE A 80 -9.72 -0.16 18.76
CA PHE A 80 -10.34 1.14 19.01
C PHE A 80 -10.76 1.83 17.72
N HIS A 81 -11.93 2.49 17.76
CA HIS A 81 -12.40 3.32 16.65
C HIS A 81 -11.50 4.55 16.48
N LYS A 82 -11.03 4.77 15.25
CA LYS A 82 -10.19 5.93 14.90
C LYS A 82 -11.05 7.01 14.24
N ARG A 83 -11.12 8.18 14.87
CA ARG A 83 -11.73 9.37 14.29
C ARG A 83 -10.98 9.80 13.01
N PRO A 84 -11.67 10.24 11.95
CA PRO A 84 -11.01 10.72 10.74
C PRO A 84 -10.15 11.96 11.05
N PRO A 85 -8.93 12.06 10.49
CA PRO A 85 -8.05 13.19 10.77
C PRO A 85 -8.55 14.49 10.12
N SER A 86 -8.41 15.61 10.83
CA SER A 86 -8.72 16.95 10.32
C SER A 86 -7.80 17.36 9.17
N LYS A 87 -8.21 18.37 8.38
CA LYS A 87 -7.43 18.90 7.25
C LYS A 87 -6.01 19.31 7.66
N GLN A 88 -5.87 19.98 8.81
CA GLN A 88 -4.57 20.40 9.35
C GLN A 88 -3.67 19.21 9.70
N LYS A 89 -4.21 18.17 10.37
CA LYS A 89 -3.45 16.96 10.70
C LYS A 89 -2.97 16.22 9.45
N LYS A 90 -3.78 16.19 8.38
CA LYS A 90 -3.36 15.64 7.08
C LYS A 90 -2.20 16.43 6.46
N ARG A 91 -2.27 17.76 6.47
CA ARG A 91 -1.19 18.65 5.96
C ARG A 91 0.12 18.44 6.72
N LEU A 92 0.08 18.46 8.06
CA LEU A 92 1.28 18.26 8.89
C LEU A 92 1.90 16.87 8.69
N ALA A 93 1.08 15.83 8.55
CA ALA A 93 1.56 14.49 8.25
C ALA A 93 2.26 14.41 6.88
N ALA A 94 1.75 15.12 5.86
CA ALA A 94 2.39 15.18 4.55
C ALA A 94 3.76 15.88 4.60
N ILE A 95 3.85 17.02 5.29
CA ILE A 95 5.11 17.76 5.49
C ILE A 95 6.14 16.88 6.19
N LYS A 96 5.74 16.20 7.28
CA LYS A 96 6.64 15.30 8.03
C LYS A 96 7.18 14.14 7.18
N ARG A 97 6.35 13.56 6.30
CA ARG A 97 6.80 12.49 5.38
C ARG A 97 7.84 13.01 4.41
N GLU A 98 7.65 14.21 3.89
CA GLU A 98 8.59 14.80 2.94
C GLU A 98 9.92 15.15 3.62
N GLN A 99 9.88 15.77 4.80
CA GLN A 99 11.09 16.05 5.58
C GLN A 99 11.89 14.78 5.87
N LYS A 100 11.21 13.69 6.29
CA LYS A 100 11.88 12.40 6.54
C LYS A 100 12.51 11.82 5.28
N ARG A 101 11.85 11.97 4.12
CA ARG A 101 12.39 11.54 2.82
C ARG A 101 13.69 12.27 2.49
N GLN A 102 13.69 13.60 2.64
CA GLN A 102 14.88 14.42 2.40
C GLN A 102 16.03 14.11 3.37
N GLU A 103 15.71 13.88 4.64
CA GLU A 103 16.68 13.46 5.66
C GLU A 103 17.34 12.13 5.27
N ILE A 104 16.55 11.12 4.88
CA ILE A 104 17.06 9.81 4.42
C ILE A 104 17.95 9.97 3.18
N LEU A 105 17.55 10.79 2.20
CA LEU A 105 18.35 11.06 1.00
C LEU A 105 19.68 11.72 1.36
N ARG A 106 19.67 12.68 2.28
CA ARG A 106 20.88 13.33 2.78
C ARG A 106 21.79 12.36 3.51
N MET A 107 21.25 11.53 4.42
CA MET A 107 22.05 10.52 5.15
C MET A 107 22.69 9.51 4.19
N ARG A 108 21.94 9.07 3.18
CA ARG A 108 22.45 8.18 2.13
C ARG A 108 23.57 8.83 1.32
N LYS A 109 23.46 10.14 1.00
CA LYS A 109 24.51 10.89 0.31
C LYS A 109 25.78 11.04 1.17
N LEU A 110 25.62 11.20 2.48
CA LEU A 110 26.71 11.33 3.44
C LEU A 110 27.32 9.98 3.86
N GLY A 111 26.75 8.84 3.42
CA GLY A 111 27.22 7.50 3.77
C GLY A 111 26.92 7.08 5.22
N LEU A 112 25.99 7.75 5.90
CA LEU A 112 25.64 7.55 7.32
C LEU A 112 24.32 6.76 7.49
N TRP A 113 23.95 5.95 6.49
CA TRP A 113 22.66 5.26 6.42
C TRP A 113 22.79 3.76 6.63
#